data_AF-A0A7W0L983-F1
#
_entry.id   AF-A0A7W0L983-F1
#
_cell.length_a   1.000
_cell.length_b   1.000
_cell.length_c   1.000
_cell.angle_alpha   90.00
_cell.angle_beta   90.00
_cell.angle_gamma   90.00
#
_symmetry.space_group_name_H-M   'P 1'
#
loop_
_entity.id
_entity.type
_entity.pdbx_description
1 polymer ?
#
loop_
_entity_poly.entity_id
_entity_poly.type
_entity_poly.pdbx_seq_one_letter_code
_entity_poly.pdbx_strand_id
1 'polypeptide(L)'
;MRDGADGPILTGLVSFPAEETRDGPSGHRVQVIDYDATTQTMYAPARTGTATAQRSDEDIIGDPAFHALNVYGLVMSTLGRFEFALGRRVAWGFPGHQLKVVPHAFAVANAYYSPDSQALLFGYFDNGRGTTFTCLSHDIVVHETAHALLDGLRGRFLKPSSPDQAAFHEGFADIVALLSVFSMKEAVRRLIDHAARDTSDSPPGEFVPTSALRPRQLMNSALFALAEEMAPRADPGGIGALRRSVRLRPNPKCLDLLEFRDSHRRGEVLVAAMCRAFLEVWTRRLDALAPGSSKLVD
;
A
#
# COMPACT_ATOMS: atom_id res chain seq x y z
N MET A 1 4.07 -8.78 0.39
CA MET A 1 3.01 -9.76 0.72
C MET A 1 3.52 -11.16 0.35
N ARG A 2 3.26 -12.20 1.14
CA ARG A 2 3.53 -13.61 0.77
C ARG A 2 2.26 -14.32 0.31
N ASP A 3 2.40 -15.33 -0.56
CA ASP A 3 1.30 -16.21 -1.00
C ASP A 3 0.90 -17.20 0.12
N GLY A 4 0.23 -16.70 1.16
CA GLY A 4 -0.04 -17.45 2.40
C GLY A 4 1.09 -17.34 3.43
N ALA A 5 0.96 -18.03 4.57
CA ALA A 5 1.85 -17.87 5.73
C ALA A 5 3.32 -18.25 5.47
N ASP A 6 3.56 -19.19 4.54
CA ASP A 6 4.89 -19.74 4.20
C ASP A 6 5.15 -19.74 2.67
N GLY A 7 4.35 -19.00 1.90
CA GLY A 7 4.49 -18.93 0.44
C GLY A 7 5.58 -17.99 -0.05
N PRO A 8 5.89 -18.02 -1.37
CA PRO A 8 6.84 -17.08 -1.98
C PRO A 8 6.36 -15.64 -1.83
N ILE A 9 7.29 -14.69 -1.88
CA ILE A 9 6.94 -13.27 -1.91
C ILE A 9 6.18 -12.97 -3.22
N LEU A 10 4.99 -12.40 -3.08
CA LEU A 10 4.23 -11.87 -4.19
C LEU A 10 4.89 -10.57 -4.66
N THR A 11 5.40 -10.59 -5.88
CA THR A 11 6.01 -9.44 -6.55
C THR A 11 5.14 -8.96 -7.71
N GLY A 12 5.22 -7.67 -8.00
CA GLY A 12 4.56 -7.03 -9.13
C GLY A 12 5.49 -6.01 -9.77
N LEU A 13 5.33 -5.78 -11.06
CA LEU A 13 6.10 -4.76 -11.77
C LEU A 13 5.39 -3.41 -11.68
N VAL A 14 6.16 -2.38 -11.37
CA VAL A 14 5.65 -1.01 -11.27
C VAL A 14 6.32 -0.15 -12.32
N SER A 15 5.49 0.56 -13.09
CA SER A 15 5.95 1.60 -14.01
C SER A 15 5.80 2.97 -13.36
N PHE A 16 6.77 3.84 -13.60
CA PHE A 16 6.79 5.22 -13.12
C PHE A 16 7.45 6.14 -14.16
N PRO A 17 7.21 7.47 -14.09
CA PRO A 17 7.79 8.40 -15.04
C PRO A 17 9.32 8.30 -15.09
N ALA A 18 9.87 8.15 -16.29
CA ALA A 18 11.31 8.12 -16.48
C ALA A 18 11.92 9.50 -16.18
N GLU A 19 13.00 9.52 -15.40
CA GLU A 19 13.79 10.72 -15.14
C GLU A 19 15.27 10.36 -15.00
N GLU A 20 16.15 11.33 -15.22
CA GLU A 20 17.56 11.18 -14.90
C GLU A 20 17.74 11.20 -13.37
N THR A 21 18.43 10.19 -12.85
CA THR A 21 18.64 10.01 -11.41
C THR A 21 20.11 9.79 -11.11
N ARG A 22 20.56 10.26 -9.94
CA ARG A 22 21.87 9.89 -9.36
C ARG A 22 21.70 8.72 -8.39
N ASP A 23 22.82 8.05 -8.06
CA ASP A 23 22.89 6.99 -7.04
C ASP A 23 22.29 7.43 -5.69
N GLY A 24 21.68 6.47 -4.99
CA GLY A 24 20.72 6.74 -3.92
C GLY A 24 19.53 7.47 -4.52
N PRO A 25 18.69 6.75 -5.33
CA PRO A 25 17.87 7.32 -6.39
C PRO A 25 17.43 8.74 -6.09
N SER A 26 18.14 9.68 -6.72
CA SER A 26 17.99 11.11 -6.48
C SER A 26 17.54 11.77 -7.78
N GLY A 27 16.23 11.92 -7.91
CA GLY A 27 15.57 12.59 -9.02
C GLY A 27 15.19 14.03 -8.67
N HIS A 28 14.34 14.64 -9.49
CA HIS A 28 13.91 16.03 -9.27
C HIS A 28 12.94 16.17 -8.10
N ARG A 29 12.16 15.12 -7.82
CA ARG A 29 11.04 15.16 -6.87
C ARG A 29 11.24 14.33 -5.62
N VAL A 30 12.08 13.31 -5.69
CA VAL A 30 12.29 12.34 -4.63
C VAL A 30 13.78 12.05 -4.53
N GLN A 31 14.26 11.85 -3.30
CA GLN A 31 15.64 11.42 -3.04
C GLN A 31 15.65 10.33 -1.97
N VAL A 32 16.33 9.22 -2.25
CA VAL A 32 16.60 8.20 -1.23
C VAL A 32 17.87 8.55 -0.46
N ILE A 33 17.74 8.72 0.85
CA ILE A 33 18.86 8.93 1.79
C ILE A 33 18.63 7.99 2.95
N ASP A 34 19.47 6.97 3.08
CA ASP A 34 19.18 5.84 3.96
C ASP A 34 20.11 5.85 5.18
N TYR A 35 19.63 6.49 6.24
CA TYR A 35 20.28 6.53 7.54
C TYR A 35 19.41 5.84 8.58
N ASP A 36 19.95 4.79 9.19
CA ASP A 36 19.30 4.07 10.28
C ASP A 36 19.68 4.70 11.61
N ALA A 37 18.70 5.32 12.27
CA ALA A 37 18.90 5.97 13.56
C ALA A 37 19.10 4.99 14.72
N THR A 38 18.63 3.74 14.60
CA THR A 38 18.80 2.70 15.62
C THR A 38 20.21 2.15 15.60
N THR A 39 20.76 1.83 14.43
CA THR A 39 22.13 1.29 14.31
C THR A 39 23.18 2.36 14.05
N GLN A 40 22.75 3.61 13.84
CA GLN A 40 23.61 4.75 13.45
C GLN A 40 24.37 4.51 12.14
N THR A 41 23.76 3.76 11.22
CA THR A 41 24.40 3.33 9.97
C THR A 41 23.91 4.18 8.79
N MET A 42 24.85 4.73 8.02
CA MET A 42 24.57 5.30 6.72
C MET A 42 24.77 4.22 5.64
N TYR A 43 23.67 3.79 5.01
CA TYR A 43 23.74 2.80 3.94
C TYR A 43 24.34 3.40 2.67
N ALA A 44 25.04 2.57 1.90
CA ALA A 44 25.63 2.99 0.64
C ALA A 44 24.52 3.37 -0.38
N PRO A 45 24.66 4.48 -1.12
CA PRO A 45 23.69 4.87 -2.14
C PRO A 45 23.49 3.78 -3.20
N ALA A 46 22.25 3.34 -3.40
CA ALA A 46 21.91 2.33 -4.40
C ALA A 46 22.20 2.83 -5.82
N ARG A 47 22.84 2.01 -6.66
CA ARG A 47 23.15 2.41 -8.04
C ARG A 47 21.89 2.45 -8.89
N THR A 48 21.71 3.53 -9.65
CA THR A 48 20.58 3.67 -10.58
C THR A 48 20.83 2.84 -11.85
N GLY A 49 19.77 2.29 -12.45
CA GLY A 49 19.86 1.54 -13.72
C GLY A 49 20.27 0.07 -13.60
N THR A 50 20.46 -0.46 -12.39
CA THR A 50 20.83 -1.87 -12.13
C THR A 50 19.64 -2.73 -11.66
N ALA A 51 18.43 -2.18 -11.60
CA ALA A 51 17.25 -2.91 -11.16
C ALA A 51 16.88 -3.99 -12.18
N THR A 52 17.04 -5.26 -11.80
CA THR A 52 16.54 -6.40 -12.56
C THR A 52 15.09 -6.66 -12.17
N ALA A 53 14.23 -6.92 -13.16
CA ALA A 53 12.79 -7.15 -12.94
C ALA A 53 12.47 -8.43 -12.15
N GLN A 54 13.44 -9.35 -12.04
CA GLN A 54 13.33 -10.60 -11.28
C GLN A 54 14.47 -10.67 -10.26
N ARG A 55 14.10 -11.00 -9.02
CA ARG A 55 14.97 -11.16 -7.84
C ARG A 55 14.46 -12.37 -7.04
N SER A 56 15.35 -13.07 -6.35
CA SER A 56 14.96 -14.12 -5.39
C SER A 56 14.35 -13.51 -4.13
N ASP A 57 13.64 -14.31 -3.33
CA ASP A 57 13.12 -13.88 -2.03
C ASP A 57 14.26 -13.42 -1.11
N GLU A 58 15.42 -14.10 -1.15
CA GLU A 58 16.61 -13.73 -0.38
C GLU A 58 17.17 -12.38 -0.80
N ASP A 59 17.24 -12.10 -2.11
CA ASP A 59 17.70 -10.80 -2.62
C ASP A 59 16.72 -9.68 -2.26
N ILE A 60 15.41 -9.97 -2.33
CA ILE A 60 14.35 -9.00 -2.01
C ILE A 60 14.43 -8.55 -0.55
N ILE A 61 14.75 -9.47 0.38
CA ILE A 61 14.82 -9.20 1.82
C ILE A 61 16.21 -8.71 2.24
N GLY A 62 17.26 -9.20 1.57
CA GLY A 62 18.65 -9.08 2.02
C GLY A 62 19.45 -7.95 1.35
N ASP A 63 18.92 -7.31 0.31
CA ASP A 63 19.63 -6.26 -0.46
C ASP A 63 19.06 -4.86 -0.17
N PRO A 64 19.72 -4.05 0.69
CA PRO A 64 19.31 -2.66 0.94
C PRO A 64 19.28 -1.79 -0.32
N ALA A 65 20.10 -2.09 -1.34
CA ALA A 65 20.08 -1.34 -2.58
C ALA A 65 18.79 -1.61 -3.36
N PHE A 66 18.27 -2.85 -3.32
CA PHE A 66 16.95 -3.16 -3.84
C PHE A 66 15.85 -2.45 -3.04
N HIS A 67 15.92 -2.41 -1.71
CA HIS A 67 14.92 -1.71 -0.88
C HIS A 67 14.81 -0.23 -1.28
N ALA A 68 15.95 0.44 -1.48
CA ALA A 68 16.04 1.81 -1.95
C ALA A 68 15.40 2.01 -3.34
N LEU A 69 15.66 1.12 -4.29
CA LEU A 69 15.09 1.18 -5.64
C LEU A 69 13.58 0.90 -5.64
N ASN A 70 13.14 -0.08 -4.85
CA ASN A 70 11.74 -0.46 -4.71
C ASN A 70 10.90 0.68 -4.15
N VAL A 71 11.31 1.24 -3.00
CA VAL A 71 10.57 2.34 -2.38
C VAL A 71 10.54 3.57 -3.28
N TYR A 72 11.65 3.89 -3.97
CA TYR A 72 11.69 4.99 -4.93
C TYR A 72 10.68 4.80 -6.06
N GLY A 73 10.65 3.61 -6.67
CA GLY A 73 9.74 3.31 -7.77
C GLY A 73 8.27 3.40 -7.35
N LEU A 74 7.94 2.93 -6.14
CA LEU A 74 6.59 3.02 -5.58
C LEU A 74 6.16 4.46 -5.31
N VAL A 75 7.03 5.27 -4.71
CA VAL A 75 6.77 6.70 -4.46
C VAL A 75 6.57 7.43 -5.78
N MET A 76 7.46 7.23 -6.77
CA MET A 76 7.38 7.87 -8.08
C MET A 76 6.17 7.42 -8.89
N SER A 77 5.78 6.15 -8.82
CA SER A 77 4.56 5.66 -9.48
C SER A 77 3.31 6.30 -8.88
N THR A 78 3.26 6.42 -7.55
CA THR A 78 2.15 7.05 -6.83
C THR A 78 2.06 8.54 -7.16
N LEU A 79 3.18 9.27 -7.10
CA LEU A 79 3.25 10.67 -7.52
C LEU A 79 2.79 10.86 -8.97
N GLY A 80 3.29 10.03 -9.88
CA GLY A 80 2.95 10.09 -11.30
C GLY A 80 1.44 9.91 -11.55
N ARG A 81 0.79 9.00 -10.83
CA ARG A 81 -0.68 8.80 -10.90
C ARG A 81 -1.46 10.02 -10.44
N PHE A 82 -1.02 10.67 -9.35
CA PHE A 82 -1.65 11.90 -8.86
C PHE A 82 -1.49 13.05 -9.85
N GLU A 83 -0.29 13.25 -10.36
CA GLU A 83 -0.01 14.34 -11.32
C GLU A 83 -0.74 14.11 -12.66
N PHE A 84 -0.84 12.86 -13.11
CA PHE A 84 -1.64 12.49 -14.27
C PHE A 84 -3.12 12.81 -14.06
N ALA A 85 -3.71 12.38 -12.93
CA ALA A 85 -5.12 12.60 -12.64
C ALA A 85 -5.48 14.08 -12.46
N LEU A 86 -4.55 14.89 -11.90
CA LEU A 86 -4.74 16.32 -11.69
C LEU A 86 -4.38 17.16 -12.92
N GLY A 87 -3.68 16.60 -13.91
CA GLY A 87 -3.17 17.32 -15.08
C GLY A 87 -2.10 18.37 -14.74
N ARG A 88 -1.48 18.30 -13.56
CA ARG A 88 -0.47 19.25 -13.10
C ARG A 88 0.45 18.64 -12.05
N ARG A 89 1.60 19.29 -11.82
CA ARG A 89 2.49 18.94 -10.71
C ARG A 89 1.83 19.20 -9.35
N VAL A 90 2.10 18.31 -8.41
CA VAL A 90 1.70 18.43 -6.99
C VAL A 90 2.85 19.09 -6.23
N ALA A 91 2.59 20.08 -5.37
CA ALA A 91 3.61 20.61 -4.48
C ALA A 91 3.77 19.68 -3.26
N TRP A 92 4.89 19.77 -2.54
CA TRP A 92 4.99 19.13 -1.22
C TRP A 92 4.40 20.04 -0.13
N GLY A 93 3.96 19.46 0.99
CA GLY A 93 3.39 20.21 2.11
C GLY A 93 4.40 21.04 2.92
N PHE A 94 5.69 20.94 2.57
CA PHE A 94 6.81 21.62 3.21
C PHE A 94 7.60 22.51 2.22
N PRO A 95 8.40 23.47 2.72
CA PRO A 95 9.31 24.26 1.88
C PRO A 95 10.41 23.37 1.29
N GLY A 96 10.24 22.95 0.04
CA GLY A 96 11.19 22.09 -0.66
C GLY A 96 10.62 21.51 -1.95
N HIS A 97 11.48 20.98 -2.80
CA HIS A 97 11.09 20.33 -4.07
C HIS A 97 11.33 18.81 -4.06
N GLN A 98 12.11 18.30 -3.11
CA GLN A 98 12.43 16.88 -2.95
C GLN A 98 11.86 16.31 -1.65
N LEU A 99 11.08 15.23 -1.77
CA LEU A 99 10.71 14.37 -0.65
C LEU A 99 11.85 13.39 -0.40
N LYS A 100 12.33 13.32 0.85
CA LYS A 100 13.33 12.33 1.26
C LYS A 100 12.66 11.00 1.54
N VAL A 101 13.34 9.91 1.26
CA VAL A 101 12.87 8.56 1.55
C VAL A 101 13.97 7.82 2.29
N VAL A 102 13.63 7.28 3.46
CA VAL A 102 14.56 6.58 4.36
C VAL A 102 14.04 5.14 4.57
N PRO A 103 14.51 4.18 3.76
CA PRO A 103 14.06 2.78 3.79
C PRO A 103 14.26 2.06 5.13
N HIS A 104 15.32 2.40 5.88
CA HIS A 104 15.71 1.72 7.12
C HIS A 104 15.80 2.68 8.31
N ALA A 105 14.84 3.59 8.46
CA ALA A 105 14.91 4.72 9.40
C ALA A 105 15.11 4.31 10.87
N PHE A 106 14.49 3.22 11.32
CA PHE A 106 14.53 2.76 12.72
C PHE A 106 14.05 1.31 12.89
N ALA A 107 14.49 0.63 13.96
CA ALA A 107 14.06 -0.74 14.29
C ALA A 107 12.74 -0.79 15.10
N VAL A 108 11.66 -0.26 14.52
CA VAL A 108 10.30 -0.30 15.09
C VAL A 108 9.32 -0.72 13.99
N ALA A 109 8.26 -1.43 14.38
CA ALA A 109 7.15 -1.83 13.52
C ALA A 109 6.25 -0.63 13.15
N ASN A 110 6.83 0.35 12.45
CA ASN A 110 6.13 1.56 12.03
C ASN A 110 6.70 2.12 10.73
N ALA A 111 5.89 2.93 10.04
CA ALA A 111 6.32 3.84 8.99
C ALA A 111 5.50 5.12 9.10
N TYR A 112 6.05 6.26 8.68
CA TYR A 112 5.29 7.51 8.68
C TYR A 112 5.91 8.56 7.75
N TYR A 113 5.05 9.41 7.20
CA TYR A 113 5.41 10.71 6.62
C TYR A 113 5.65 11.76 7.72
N SER A 114 6.78 12.45 7.66
CA SER A 114 7.12 13.59 8.51
C SER A 114 7.34 14.86 7.68
N PRO A 115 6.45 15.87 7.77
CA PRO A 115 6.65 17.17 7.14
C PRO A 115 7.90 17.89 7.66
N ASP A 116 8.19 17.76 8.96
CA ASP A 116 9.33 18.43 9.61
C ASP A 116 10.67 17.90 9.09
N SER A 117 10.77 16.57 8.93
CA SER A 117 11.95 15.93 8.34
C SER A 117 11.96 16.00 6.81
N GLN A 118 10.82 16.38 6.20
CA GLN A 118 10.56 16.33 4.77
C GLN A 118 10.76 14.92 4.20
N ALA A 119 10.31 13.91 4.94
CA ALA A 119 10.71 12.53 4.71
C ALA A 119 9.57 11.51 4.88
N LEU A 120 9.63 10.44 4.08
CA LEU A 120 9.01 9.16 4.40
C LEU A 120 10.02 8.30 5.16
N LEU A 121 9.63 7.82 6.34
CA LEU A 121 10.49 7.08 7.25
C LEU A 121 9.90 5.68 7.42
N PHE A 122 10.67 4.66 7.02
CA PHE A 122 10.24 3.28 7.05
C PHE A 122 11.04 2.52 8.11
N GLY A 123 10.34 1.89 9.03
CA GLY A 123 10.94 1.05 10.05
C GLY A 123 11.09 -0.41 9.64
N TYR A 124 11.76 -1.17 10.48
CA TYR A 124 11.90 -2.60 10.38
C TYR A 124 11.79 -3.27 11.74
N PHE A 125 11.41 -4.54 11.76
CA PHE A 125 11.24 -5.29 13.00
C PHE A 125 11.39 -6.79 12.76
N ASP A 126 11.81 -7.51 13.79
CA ASP A 126 11.82 -8.97 13.77
C ASP A 126 10.42 -9.50 14.09
N ASN A 127 9.90 -10.37 13.22
CA ASN A 127 8.60 -11.02 13.38
C ASN A 127 8.73 -12.47 13.91
N GLY A 128 9.92 -12.90 14.31
CA GLY A 128 10.24 -14.26 14.77
C GLY A 128 10.51 -15.27 13.64
N ARG A 129 10.27 -14.89 12.38
CA ARG A 129 10.61 -15.65 11.17
C ARG A 129 11.66 -14.95 10.31
N GLY A 130 12.03 -13.72 10.68
CA GLY A 130 13.00 -12.88 9.98
C GLY A 130 12.68 -11.39 10.15
N THR A 131 13.56 -10.56 9.60
CA THR A 131 13.35 -9.11 9.61
C THR A 131 12.33 -8.73 8.56
N THR A 132 11.29 -8.01 8.98
CA THR A 132 10.29 -7.39 8.10
C THR A 132 10.65 -5.92 7.90
N PHE A 133 10.74 -5.51 6.64
CA PHE A 133 11.01 -4.13 6.26
C PHE A 133 9.75 -3.48 5.71
N THR A 134 9.27 -2.40 6.34
CA THR A 134 8.04 -1.73 5.91
C THR A 134 8.17 -1.08 4.53
N CYS A 135 9.39 -0.72 4.11
CA CYS A 135 9.69 -0.18 2.78
C CYS A 135 9.53 -1.19 1.62
N LEU A 136 9.43 -2.49 1.92
CA LEU A 136 9.11 -3.52 0.93
C LEU A 136 7.60 -3.69 0.72
N SER A 137 6.79 -3.19 1.64
CA SER A 137 5.33 -3.31 1.55
C SER A 137 4.77 -2.22 0.64
N HIS A 138 4.22 -2.65 -0.50
CA HIS A 138 3.57 -1.75 -1.46
C HIS A 138 2.53 -0.84 -0.79
N ASP A 139 1.64 -1.41 0.01
CA ASP A 139 0.52 -0.67 0.60
C ASP A 139 1.00 0.38 1.60
N ILE A 140 2.01 0.05 2.42
CA ILE A 140 2.59 0.98 3.39
C ILE A 140 3.28 2.14 2.66
N VAL A 141 4.10 1.85 1.65
CA VAL A 141 4.78 2.89 0.88
C VAL A 141 3.79 3.81 0.19
N VAL A 142 2.74 3.25 -0.44
CA VAL A 142 1.71 4.04 -1.10
C VAL A 142 0.90 4.87 -0.09
N HIS A 143 0.56 4.29 1.07
CA HIS A 143 -0.16 4.97 2.15
C HIS A 143 0.62 6.20 2.63
N GLU A 144 1.90 6.04 2.99
CA GLU A 144 2.73 7.16 3.45
C GLU A 144 2.98 8.21 2.36
N THR A 145 3.12 7.76 1.12
CA THR A 145 3.21 8.68 -0.02
C THR A 145 1.91 9.48 -0.20
N ALA A 146 0.75 8.87 0.01
CA ALA A 146 -0.54 9.54 -0.07
C ALA A 146 -0.70 10.63 1.02
N HIS A 147 -0.16 10.41 2.23
CA HIS A 147 -0.09 11.48 3.23
C HIS A 147 0.71 12.69 2.75
N ALA A 148 1.91 12.46 2.20
CA ALA A 148 2.77 13.53 1.68
C ALA A 148 2.10 14.30 0.52
N LEU A 149 1.42 13.59 -0.38
CA LEU A 149 0.70 14.18 -1.51
C LEU A 149 -0.53 14.98 -1.05
N LEU A 150 -1.31 14.44 -0.12
CA LEU A 150 -2.50 15.13 0.40
C LEU A 150 -2.12 16.41 1.15
N ASP A 151 -1.07 16.37 1.96
CA ASP A 151 -0.52 17.55 2.65
C ASP A 151 -0.06 18.63 1.66
N GLY A 152 0.55 18.20 0.55
CA GLY A 152 0.93 19.08 -0.55
C GLY A 152 -0.23 19.70 -1.34
N LEU A 153 -1.34 18.96 -1.50
CA LEU A 153 -2.54 19.46 -2.18
C LEU A 153 -3.35 20.42 -1.31
N ARG A 154 -3.36 20.18 0.01
CA ARG A 154 -4.10 20.98 0.96
C ARG A 154 -3.25 21.24 2.20
N GLY A 155 -2.48 22.32 2.14
CA GLY A 155 -1.69 22.74 3.30
C GLY A 155 -2.54 22.95 4.55
N ARG A 156 -1.95 22.66 5.71
CA ARG A 156 -2.56 22.72 7.06
C ARG A 156 -3.61 21.64 7.35
N PHE A 157 -3.81 20.69 6.45
CA PHE A 157 -4.77 19.62 6.68
C PHE A 157 -4.25 18.62 7.73
N LEU A 158 -2.94 18.56 7.96
CA LEU A 158 -2.36 17.86 9.12
C LEU A 158 -2.51 18.60 10.46
N LYS A 159 -3.01 19.85 10.48
CA LYS A 159 -3.21 20.56 11.74
C LYS A 159 -4.36 19.96 12.54
N PRO A 160 -4.21 19.72 13.84
CA PRO A 160 -5.29 19.23 14.68
C PRO A 160 -6.52 20.12 14.57
N SER A 161 -7.66 19.50 14.25
CA SER A 161 -8.96 20.18 14.20
C SER A 161 -10.04 19.27 14.79
N SER A 162 -10.69 18.44 13.98
CA SER A 162 -11.68 17.45 14.37
C SER A 162 -11.15 16.02 14.13
N PRO A 163 -11.68 15.03 14.86
CA PRO A 163 -11.42 13.62 14.58
C PRO A 163 -11.73 13.24 13.13
N ASP A 164 -12.73 13.87 12.51
CA ASP A 164 -13.11 13.61 11.10
C ASP A 164 -12.03 14.06 10.11
N GLN A 165 -11.32 15.15 10.38
CA GLN A 165 -10.25 15.60 9.51
C GLN A 165 -9.08 14.61 9.55
N ALA A 166 -8.64 14.21 10.74
CA ALA A 166 -7.60 13.19 10.89
C ALA A 166 -8.05 11.84 10.28
N ALA A 167 -9.30 11.46 10.50
CA ALA A 167 -9.89 10.25 9.91
C ALA A 167 -9.93 10.27 8.38
N PHE A 168 -10.21 11.44 7.78
CA PHE A 168 -10.15 11.58 6.34
C PHE A 168 -8.72 11.37 5.82
N HIS A 169 -7.70 11.88 6.52
CA HIS A 169 -6.31 11.65 6.13
C HIS A 169 -5.97 10.16 6.07
N GLU A 170 -6.24 9.43 7.15
CA GLU A 170 -6.03 7.98 7.23
C GLU A 170 -6.84 7.23 6.17
N GLY A 171 -8.14 7.51 6.09
CA GLY A 171 -9.04 6.83 5.16
C GLY A 171 -8.69 7.12 3.70
N PHE A 172 -8.21 8.33 3.37
CA PHE A 172 -7.77 8.66 2.03
C PHE A 172 -6.50 7.88 1.66
N ALA A 173 -5.51 7.84 2.55
CA ALA A 173 -4.28 7.07 2.33
C ALA A 173 -4.57 5.57 2.17
N ASP A 174 -5.45 5.00 3.01
CA ASP A 174 -5.92 3.61 2.90
C ASP A 174 -6.63 3.33 1.56
N ILE A 175 -7.48 4.26 1.08
CA ILE A 175 -8.14 4.11 -0.23
C ILE A 175 -7.11 4.10 -1.36
N VAL A 176 -6.14 5.02 -1.33
CA VAL A 176 -5.10 5.11 -2.37
C VAL A 176 -4.26 3.84 -2.39
N ALA A 177 -3.85 3.33 -1.22
CA ALA A 177 -3.09 2.08 -1.08
C ALA A 177 -3.89 0.85 -1.56
N LEU A 178 -5.16 0.72 -1.16
CA LEU A 178 -6.01 -0.38 -1.62
C LEU A 178 -6.21 -0.36 -3.13
N LEU A 179 -6.58 0.80 -3.69
CA LEU A 179 -6.91 0.91 -5.11
C LEU A 179 -5.67 0.83 -6.01
N SER A 180 -4.47 1.17 -5.52
CA SER A 180 -3.24 1.01 -6.30
C SER A 180 -2.89 -0.46 -6.54
N VAL A 181 -3.23 -1.37 -5.61
CA VAL A 181 -3.08 -2.83 -5.81
C VAL A 181 -3.86 -3.32 -7.03
N PHE A 182 -5.08 -2.81 -7.24
CA PHE A 182 -5.90 -3.16 -8.40
C PHE A 182 -5.30 -2.74 -9.74
N SER A 183 -4.26 -1.90 -9.73
CA SER A 183 -3.53 -1.52 -10.93
C SER A 183 -2.34 -2.45 -11.25
N MET A 184 -2.01 -3.39 -10.36
CA MET A 184 -1.00 -4.42 -10.56
C MET A 184 -1.67 -5.71 -11.04
N LYS A 185 -1.62 -5.97 -12.35
CA LYS A 185 -2.31 -7.11 -12.96
C LYS A 185 -1.86 -8.44 -12.37
N GLU A 186 -0.56 -8.58 -12.12
CA GLU A 186 0.07 -9.78 -11.58
C GLU A 186 -0.43 -10.06 -10.16
N ALA A 187 -0.50 -9.02 -9.31
CA ALA A 187 -1.03 -9.13 -7.96
C ALA A 187 -2.52 -9.51 -7.97
N VAL A 188 -3.33 -8.81 -8.78
CA VAL A 188 -4.77 -9.11 -8.90
C VAL A 188 -5.00 -10.54 -9.36
N ARG A 189 -4.29 -10.98 -10.42
CA ARG A 189 -4.40 -12.35 -10.92
C ARG A 189 -4.04 -13.38 -9.85
N ARG A 190 -2.89 -13.23 -9.19
CA ARG A 190 -2.43 -14.13 -8.11
C ARG A 190 -3.45 -14.21 -6.97
N LEU A 191 -3.98 -13.08 -6.53
CA LEU A 191 -4.92 -13.02 -5.41
C LEU A 191 -6.29 -13.62 -5.77
N ILE A 192 -6.73 -13.47 -7.02
CA ILE A 192 -7.93 -14.15 -7.52
C ILE A 192 -7.70 -15.65 -7.66
N ASP A 193 -6.55 -16.07 -8.22
CA ASP A 193 -6.18 -17.48 -8.37
C ASP A 193 -6.12 -18.18 -7.00
N HIS A 194 -5.57 -17.52 -5.99
CA HIS A 194 -5.54 -18.03 -4.62
C HIS A 194 -6.95 -18.20 -4.06
N ALA A 195 -7.82 -17.18 -4.20
CA ALA A 195 -9.22 -17.27 -3.77
C ALA A 195 -10.00 -18.36 -4.52
N ALA A 196 -9.65 -18.65 -5.78
CA ALA A 196 -10.24 -19.72 -6.57
C ALA A 196 -9.80 -21.13 -6.11
N ARG A 197 -8.54 -21.29 -5.67
CA ARG A 197 -8.03 -22.57 -5.13
C ARG A 197 -8.71 -22.99 -3.83
N ASP A 198 -9.17 -22.03 -3.04
CA ASP A 198 -9.99 -22.30 -1.84
C ASP A 198 -11.39 -22.84 -2.17
N THR A 199 -11.79 -22.86 -3.45
CA THR A 199 -13.03 -23.49 -3.91
C THR A 199 -12.74 -24.90 -4.45
N SER A 200 -13.61 -25.87 -4.15
CA SER A 200 -13.41 -27.30 -4.45
C SER A 200 -13.31 -27.64 -5.95
N ASP A 201 -13.63 -26.68 -6.82
CA ASP A 201 -13.60 -26.81 -8.28
C ASP A 201 -12.42 -25.98 -8.80
N SER A 202 -11.21 -26.55 -8.87
CA SER A 202 -10.07 -25.90 -9.53
C SER A 202 -10.13 -26.18 -11.04
N PRO A 203 -10.49 -25.20 -11.90
CA PRO A 203 -10.48 -25.39 -13.34
C PRO A 203 -9.03 -25.29 -13.91
N PRO A 204 -8.81 -25.70 -15.17
CA PRO A 204 -7.52 -25.52 -15.84
C PRO A 204 -7.10 -24.04 -15.92
N GLY A 205 -5.78 -23.80 -15.98
CA GLY A 205 -5.04 -22.59 -15.57
C GLY A 205 -5.27 -21.26 -16.30
N GLU A 206 -6.42 -21.06 -16.92
CA GLU A 206 -6.82 -19.79 -17.56
C GLU A 206 -8.21 -19.30 -17.12
N PHE A 207 -8.98 -20.08 -16.37
CA PHE A 207 -10.33 -19.69 -15.98
C PHE A 207 -10.49 -19.53 -14.47
N VAL A 208 -11.30 -18.55 -14.06
CA VAL A 208 -11.70 -18.33 -12.67
C VAL A 208 -13.14 -18.82 -12.47
N PRO A 209 -13.42 -19.66 -11.46
CA PRO A 209 -14.78 -20.08 -11.17
C PRO A 209 -15.63 -18.88 -10.72
N THR A 210 -16.83 -18.74 -11.28
CA THR A 210 -17.74 -17.63 -10.95
C THR A 210 -18.12 -17.60 -9.46
N SER A 211 -18.01 -18.73 -8.76
CA SER A 211 -18.17 -18.82 -7.30
C SER A 211 -17.13 -18.01 -6.53
N ALA A 212 -15.87 -17.97 -6.98
CA ALA A 212 -14.78 -17.21 -6.36
C ALA A 212 -14.93 -15.69 -6.59
N LEU A 213 -15.65 -15.31 -7.65
CA LEU A 213 -15.92 -13.91 -7.99
C LEU A 213 -17.19 -13.35 -7.33
N ARG A 214 -17.85 -14.12 -6.46
CA ARG A 214 -19.03 -13.63 -5.73
C ARG A 214 -18.62 -12.53 -4.74
N PRO A 215 -19.48 -11.52 -4.48
CA PRO A 215 -19.16 -10.41 -3.58
C PRO A 215 -18.61 -10.86 -2.22
N ARG A 216 -19.21 -11.88 -1.61
CA ARG A 216 -18.78 -12.40 -0.30
C ARG A 216 -17.38 -13.04 -0.34
N GLN A 217 -17.01 -13.69 -1.43
CA GLN A 217 -15.69 -14.30 -1.60
C GLN A 217 -14.63 -13.23 -1.83
N LEU A 218 -14.90 -12.28 -2.73
CA LEU A 218 -14.03 -11.12 -2.96
C LEU A 218 -13.81 -10.29 -1.68
N MET A 219 -14.86 -10.04 -0.88
CA MET A 219 -14.71 -9.35 0.41
C MET A 219 -13.79 -10.06 1.41
N ASN A 220 -13.64 -11.38 1.28
CA ASN A 220 -12.80 -12.19 2.16
C ASN A 220 -11.44 -12.52 1.52
N SER A 221 -11.19 -12.12 0.27
CA SER A 221 -9.88 -12.28 -0.33
C SER A 221 -8.90 -11.24 0.21
N ALA A 222 -7.61 -11.47 -0.05
CA ALA A 222 -6.55 -10.52 0.29
C ALA A 222 -6.59 -9.23 -0.56
N LEU A 223 -7.42 -9.15 -1.61
CA LEU A 223 -7.57 -7.91 -2.41
C LEU A 223 -8.14 -6.74 -1.61
N PHE A 224 -8.89 -7.01 -0.55
CA PHE A 224 -9.49 -6.00 0.32
C PHE A 224 -8.87 -6.01 1.72
N ALA A 225 -7.65 -6.55 1.83
CA ALA A 225 -6.83 -6.53 3.02
C ALA A 225 -5.71 -5.50 2.86
N LEU A 226 -5.49 -4.67 3.88
CA LEU A 226 -4.35 -3.77 3.97
C LEU A 226 -3.33 -4.28 4.98
N ALA A 227 -2.04 -4.14 4.63
CA ALA A 227 -0.91 -4.31 5.55
C ALA A 227 -0.91 -5.66 6.32
N GLU A 228 -1.16 -6.77 5.61
CA GLU A 228 -1.13 -8.13 6.20
C GLU A 228 0.18 -8.44 6.94
N GLU A 229 1.30 -7.86 6.51
CA GLU A 229 2.62 -8.07 7.09
C GLU A 229 2.84 -7.34 8.44
N MET A 230 1.92 -6.49 8.87
CA MET A 230 2.01 -5.69 10.11
C MET A 230 1.30 -6.31 11.33
N ALA A 231 0.79 -7.54 11.24
CA ALA A 231 0.11 -8.21 12.36
C ALA A 231 1.02 -9.23 13.10
N PRO A 232 1.13 -9.24 14.46
CA PRO A 232 0.88 -8.19 15.45
C PRO A 232 2.00 -7.99 16.51
N ARG A 233 2.25 -6.73 16.90
CA ARG A 233 2.31 -6.28 18.31
C ARG A 233 1.63 -4.92 18.38
N ALA A 234 0.56 -4.84 19.17
CA ALA A 234 -0.21 -3.64 19.39
C ALA A 234 0.67 -2.59 20.10
N ASP A 235 1.16 -1.61 19.34
CA ASP A 235 1.70 -0.37 19.89
C ASP A 235 0.75 0.77 19.48
N PRO A 236 0.40 1.72 20.37
CA PRO A 236 -0.66 2.71 20.14
C PRO A 236 -0.37 3.79 19.08
N GLY A 237 0.72 3.66 18.32
CA GLY A 237 1.16 4.64 17.31
C GLY A 237 1.74 4.04 16.03
N GLY A 238 1.58 2.73 15.82
CA GLY A 238 1.95 2.05 14.57
C GLY A 238 0.79 2.01 13.57
N ILE A 239 1.10 1.95 12.27
CA ILE A 239 0.13 1.61 11.21
C ILE A 239 -0.55 0.29 11.60
N GLY A 240 -1.78 0.39 12.10
CA GLY A 240 -2.48 -0.70 12.79
C GLY A 240 -2.63 -2.00 11.98
N ALA A 241 -2.87 -3.08 12.73
CA ALA A 241 -3.09 -4.46 12.27
C ALA A 241 -3.95 -4.59 11.01
N LEU A 242 -3.73 -5.67 10.25
CA LEU A 242 -4.49 -6.10 9.08
C LEU A 242 -5.92 -5.55 9.03
N ARG A 243 -6.18 -4.58 8.14
CA ARG A 243 -7.50 -3.95 8.01
C ARG A 243 -8.26 -4.56 6.85
N ARG A 244 -9.48 -5.02 7.11
CA ARG A 244 -10.45 -5.44 6.09
C ARG A 244 -11.71 -4.60 6.18
N SER A 245 -11.57 -3.32 5.87
CA SER A 245 -12.59 -2.28 6.01
C SER A 245 -13.91 -2.64 5.32
N VAL A 246 -13.86 -3.37 4.21
CA VAL A 246 -15.06 -3.83 3.48
C VAL A 246 -16.01 -4.66 4.36
N ARG A 247 -15.49 -5.32 5.41
CA ARG A 247 -16.28 -6.13 6.37
C ARG A 247 -17.02 -5.29 7.41
N LEU A 248 -16.64 -4.02 7.59
CA LEU A 248 -17.31 -3.12 8.52
C LEU A 248 -18.80 -3.03 8.18
N ARG A 249 -19.66 -3.33 9.15
CA ARG A 249 -21.11 -3.32 8.95
C ARG A 249 -21.64 -1.89 9.00
N PRO A 250 -22.46 -1.44 8.03
CA PRO A 250 -23.08 -0.13 8.08
C PRO A 250 -23.86 0.06 9.38
N ASN A 251 -23.55 1.13 10.11
CA ASN A 251 -24.23 1.51 11.33
C ASN A 251 -24.31 3.04 11.40
N PRO A 252 -25.51 3.64 11.38
CA PRO A 252 -25.69 5.10 11.43
C PRO A 252 -25.07 5.78 12.65
N LYS A 253 -24.83 5.03 13.74
CA LYS A 253 -24.26 5.53 15.00
C LYS A 253 -22.81 5.11 15.22
N CYS A 254 -22.13 4.56 14.21
CA CYS A 254 -20.75 4.07 14.40
C CYS A 254 -19.80 5.17 14.91
N LEU A 255 -19.94 6.39 14.39
CA LEU A 255 -19.09 7.52 14.75
C LEU A 255 -19.25 7.97 16.22
N ASP A 256 -20.32 7.56 16.90
CA ASP A 256 -20.54 7.88 18.33
C ASP A 256 -19.84 6.88 19.27
N LEU A 257 -19.40 5.74 18.74
CA LEU A 257 -18.76 4.69 19.53
C LEU A 257 -17.31 5.07 19.89
N LEU A 258 -16.86 4.61 21.06
CA LEU A 258 -15.54 4.96 21.60
C LEU A 258 -14.39 4.56 20.68
N GLU A 259 -14.50 3.42 20.00
CA GLU A 259 -13.48 2.92 19.06
C GLU A 259 -13.26 3.87 17.87
N PHE A 260 -14.29 4.63 17.45
CA PHE A 260 -14.21 5.60 16.34
C PHE A 260 -13.79 7.01 16.83
N ARG A 261 -13.20 7.12 18.03
CA ARG A 261 -12.44 8.31 18.42
C ARG A 261 -11.01 8.29 17.85
N ASP A 262 -10.47 7.09 17.62
CA ASP A 262 -9.22 6.91 16.89
C ASP A 262 -9.40 7.30 15.41
N SER A 263 -8.45 8.04 14.85
CA SER A 263 -8.53 8.55 13.48
C SER A 263 -8.53 7.42 12.47
N HIS A 264 -7.71 6.38 12.67
CA HIS A 264 -7.65 5.24 11.76
C HIS A 264 -9.00 4.52 11.71
N ARG A 265 -9.56 4.18 12.87
CA ARG A 265 -10.84 3.47 12.96
C ARG A 265 -12.00 4.32 12.42
N ARG A 266 -11.97 5.62 12.65
CA ARG A 266 -12.92 6.57 12.05
C ARG A 266 -12.79 6.65 10.53
N GLY A 267 -11.57 6.68 10.01
CA GLY A 267 -11.28 6.70 8.58
C GLY A 267 -11.78 5.44 7.87
N GLU A 268 -11.75 4.30 8.57
CA GLU A 268 -12.24 3.02 8.07
C GLU A 268 -13.70 3.07 7.58
N VAL A 269 -14.54 3.94 8.14
CA VAL A 269 -15.92 4.14 7.67
C VAL A 269 -15.95 4.61 6.21
N LEU A 270 -15.08 5.55 5.86
CA LEU A 270 -14.92 6.06 4.49
C LEU A 270 -14.37 4.97 3.56
N VAL A 271 -13.33 4.26 4.01
CA VAL A 271 -12.71 3.15 3.26
C VAL A 271 -13.75 2.06 2.98
N ALA A 272 -14.53 1.67 3.99
CA ALA A 272 -15.58 0.67 3.88
C ALA A 272 -16.65 1.06 2.86
N ALA A 273 -17.09 2.33 2.88
CA ALA A 273 -18.06 2.84 1.91
C ALA A 273 -17.50 2.78 0.47
N MET A 274 -16.26 3.24 0.26
CA MET A 274 -15.60 3.22 -1.04
C MET A 274 -15.40 1.79 -1.58
N CYS A 275 -14.86 0.88 -0.75
CA CYS A 275 -14.63 -0.50 -1.14
C CYS A 275 -15.93 -1.24 -1.47
N ARG A 276 -17.02 -0.99 -0.72
CA ARG A 276 -18.33 -1.58 -1.01
C ARG A 276 -18.89 -1.08 -2.33
N ALA A 277 -18.80 0.23 -2.60
CA ALA A 277 -19.22 0.81 -3.87
C ALA A 277 -18.40 0.26 -5.03
N PHE A 278 -17.07 0.19 -4.88
CA PHE A 278 -16.19 -0.41 -5.88
C PHE A 278 -16.53 -1.87 -6.15
N LEU A 279 -16.74 -2.67 -5.10
CA LEU A 279 -17.13 -4.07 -5.22
C LEU A 279 -18.46 -4.23 -5.96
N GLU A 280 -19.47 -3.42 -5.62
CA GLU A 280 -20.77 -3.43 -6.31
C GLU A 280 -20.64 -3.11 -7.80
N VAL A 281 -19.85 -2.09 -8.15
CA VAL A 281 -19.57 -1.74 -9.55
C VAL A 281 -18.84 -2.87 -10.26
N TRP A 282 -17.82 -3.45 -9.61
CA TRP A 282 -17.03 -4.53 -10.17
C TRP A 282 -17.89 -5.78 -10.43
N THR A 283 -18.69 -6.21 -9.45
CA THR A 283 -19.55 -7.39 -9.60
C THR A 283 -20.62 -7.19 -10.66
N ARG A 284 -21.21 -5.99 -10.76
CA ARG A 284 -22.16 -5.67 -11.85
C ARG A 284 -21.50 -5.74 -13.23
N ARG A 285 -20.24 -5.32 -13.35
CA ARG A 285 -19.49 -5.43 -14.61
C ARG A 285 -19.18 -6.90 -14.93
N LEU A 286 -18.80 -7.70 -13.94
CA LEU A 286 -18.60 -9.14 -14.12
C LEU A 286 -19.87 -9.85 -14.59
N ASP A 287 -21.02 -9.53 -13.99
CA ASP A 287 -22.32 -10.09 -14.40
C ASP A 287 -22.67 -9.74 -15.86
N ALA A 288 -22.29 -8.53 -16.32
CA ALA A 288 -22.49 -8.12 -17.70
C ALA A 288 -21.55 -8.83 -18.69
N LEU A 289 -20.35 -9.24 -18.23
CA LEU A 289 -19.37 -9.97 -19.04
C LEU A 289 -19.66 -11.48 -19.11
N ALA A 290 -20.34 -12.03 -18.10
CA ALA A 290 -20.76 -13.43 -18.05
C ALA A 290 -22.27 -13.58 -17.79
N PRO A 291 -23.14 -13.16 -18.74
CA PRO A 291 -24.59 -13.19 -18.56
C PRO A 291 -25.12 -14.63 -18.62
N GLY A 292 -25.24 -15.25 -17.45
CA GLY A 292 -25.94 -16.53 -17.26
C GLY A 292 -25.14 -17.78 -17.64
N SER A 293 -25.15 -18.77 -16.74
CA SER A 293 -24.75 -20.18 -16.92
C SER A 293 -23.27 -20.54 -17.14
N SER A 294 -22.35 -19.61 -17.39
CA SER A 294 -20.92 -19.97 -17.40
C SER A 294 -20.42 -20.22 -15.97
N LYS A 295 -19.89 -21.43 -15.71
CA LYS A 295 -19.21 -21.73 -14.44
C LYS A 295 -17.83 -21.05 -14.34
N LEU A 296 -17.33 -20.51 -15.45
CA LEU A 296 -15.97 -20.04 -15.63
C LEU A 296 -15.94 -18.66 -16.30
N VAL A 297 -15.02 -17.80 -15.90
CA VAL A 297 -14.72 -16.50 -16.52
C VAL A 297 -13.25 -16.50 -16.92
N ASP A 298 -12.96 -16.02 -18.13
CA ASP A 298 -11.61 -15.77 -18.66
C ASP A 298 -11.10 -14.41 -18.14
#